data_AF-A0A933GLU1-F1
#
_entry.id   AF-A0A933GLU1-F1
#
_cell.length_a   1.000
_cell.length_b   1.000
_cell.length_c   1.000
_cell.angle_alpha   90.00
_cell.angle_beta   90.00
_cell.angle_gamma   90.00
#
_symmetry.space_group_name_H-M   'P 1'
#
loop_
_entity.id
_entity.type
_entity.pdbx_description
1 polymer ?
#
loop_
_entity_poly.entity_id
_entity_poly.type
_entity_poly.pdbx_seq_one_letter_code
_entity_poly.pdbx_strand_id
1 'polypeptide(L)'
;MPCVNSKAIEGEYTVNDPIASFTKNSSEEVRITLEEFKGHKLLDLRVWYEDDNGEKKPTKKGISISTTLFPELKAALEKAEAVLREKGLIEP
;
A
#
# COMPACT_ATOMS: atom_id res chain seq x y z
N MET A 1 1.14 -11.28 30.85
CA MET A 1 0.74 -11.22 29.43
C MET A 1 1.99 -10.98 28.57
N PRO A 2 2.45 -11.94 27.78
CA PRO A 2 3.39 -11.66 26.69
C PRO A 2 2.59 -11.32 25.43
N CYS A 3 2.70 -10.07 25.02
CA CYS A 3 2.06 -9.54 23.83
C CYS A 3 2.87 -9.95 22.60
N VAL A 4 2.16 -10.53 21.64
CA VAL A 4 2.45 -10.70 20.21
C VAL A 4 3.63 -11.60 19.80
N ASN A 5 3.23 -12.77 19.30
CA ASN A 5 4.07 -13.76 18.65
C ASN A 5 4.69 -13.22 17.34
N SER A 6 6.00 -13.37 17.30
CA SER A 6 6.84 -13.78 16.18
C SER A 6 6.09 -14.43 14.99
N LYS A 7 6.11 -13.78 13.83
CA LYS A 7 6.27 -14.50 12.54
C LYS A 7 6.75 -13.55 11.43
N ALA A 8 8.00 -13.80 11.02
CA ALA A 8 8.61 -13.62 9.71
C ALA A 8 8.02 -12.56 8.75
N ILE A 9 8.83 -11.55 8.44
CA ILE A 9 9.21 -11.27 7.06
C ILE A 9 10.71 -10.90 7.03
N GLU A 10 11.51 -11.86 6.58
CA GLU A 10 12.87 -11.63 6.09
C GLU A 10 12.76 -10.88 4.76
N GLY A 11 13.24 -9.65 4.77
CA GLY A 11 13.33 -8.78 3.61
C GLY A 11 13.93 -7.49 4.14
N GLU A 12 15.17 -7.22 3.78
CA GLU A 12 15.88 -6.02 4.20
C GLU A 12 15.27 -4.84 3.44
N TYR A 13 14.25 -4.20 4.02
CA TYR A 13 13.64 -2.98 3.49
C TYR A 13 14.16 -1.79 4.29
N THR A 14 14.89 -0.89 3.64
CA THR A 14 15.14 0.44 4.20
C THR A 14 13.81 1.16 4.35
N VAL A 15 13.48 1.56 5.58
CA VAL A 15 12.42 2.53 5.86
C VAL A 15 12.62 3.72 4.91
N ASN A 16 11.63 4.01 4.06
CA ASN A 16 11.59 4.93 2.90
C ASN A 16 11.61 4.31 1.47
N ASP A 17 11.81 3.00 1.29
CA ASP A 17 11.77 2.41 -0.06
C ASP A 17 10.34 2.00 -0.48
N PRO A 18 9.91 2.27 -1.74
CA PRO A 18 8.62 1.80 -2.23
C PRO A 18 8.64 0.27 -2.40
N ILE A 19 7.89 -0.44 -1.56
CA ILE A 19 7.76 -1.91 -1.61
C ILE A 19 7.14 -2.35 -2.93
N ALA A 20 6.15 -1.59 -3.41
CA ALA A 20 5.45 -1.89 -4.65
C ALA A 20 4.92 -0.59 -5.27
N SER A 21 4.89 -0.57 -6.59
CA SER A 21 4.24 0.48 -7.36
C SER A 21 3.49 -0.10 -8.54
N PHE A 22 2.28 0.37 -8.80
CA PHE A 22 1.47 -0.07 -9.93
C PHE A 22 0.78 1.13 -10.59
N THR A 23 0.69 1.09 -11.91
CA THR A 23 0.08 2.15 -12.71
C THR A 23 -1.44 2.04 -12.67
N LYS A 24 -2.13 3.05 -12.13
CA LYS A 24 -3.60 3.09 -12.08
C LYS A 24 -4.20 3.56 -13.40
N ASN A 25 -3.54 4.47 -14.10
CA ASN A 25 -3.94 4.97 -15.41
C ASN A 25 -2.71 5.50 -16.16
N SER A 26 -2.84 5.84 -17.45
CA SER A 26 -1.73 6.26 -18.31
C SER A 26 -0.86 7.41 -17.75
N SER A 27 -1.35 8.17 -16.77
CA SER A 27 -0.62 9.25 -16.09
C SER A 27 -0.66 9.18 -14.55
N GLU A 28 -1.18 8.10 -13.96
CA GLU A 28 -1.28 7.94 -12.49
C GLU A 28 -0.61 6.62 -12.05
N GLU A 29 0.30 6.69 -11.08
CA GLU A 29 1.02 5.56 -10.47
C GLU A 29 0.77 5.52 -8.96
N VAL A 30 0.29 4.39 -8.44
CA VAL A 30 0.15 4.17 -7.01
C VAL A 30 1.45 3.60 -6.48
N ARG A 31 1.99 4.18 -5.41
CA ARG A 31 3.17 3.69 -4.70
C ARG A 31 2.81 3.32 -3.28
N ILE A 32 3.34 2.19 -2.84
CA ILE A 32 3.21 1.66 -1.50
C ILE A 32 4.59 1.76 -0.84
N THR A 33 4.71 2.62 0.16
CA THR A 33 5.95 2.89 0.89
C THR A 33 5.78 2.52 2.35
N LEU A 34 6.80 1.89 2.95
CA LEU A 34 6.85 1.66 4.39
C LEU A 34 7.73 2.74 5.03
N GLU A 35 7.11 3.56 5.87
CA GLU A 35 7.77 4.62 6.63
C GLU A 35 7.81 4.23 8.11
N GLU A 36 8.86 4.64 8.82
CA GLU A 36 8.89 4.58 10.28
C GLU A 36 8.88 5.99 10.85
N PHE A 37 7.78 6.35 11.49
CA PHE A 37 7.64 7.64 12.14
C PHE A 37 7.59 7.44 13.66
N LYS A 38 8.57 8.00 14.37
CA LYS A 38 8.69 7.93 15.84
C LYS A 38 8.66 6.49 16.40
N GLY A 39 9.31 5.55 15.72
CA GLY A 39 9.35 4.13 16.12
C GLY A 39 8.05 3.36 15.83
N HIS A 40 7.10 3.97 15.12
CA HIS A 40 5.91 3.31 14.61
C HIS A 40 6.03 3.11 13.10
N LYS A 41 5.85 1.87 12.65
CA LYS A 41 5.83 1.53 11.23
C LYS A 41 4.46 1.87 10.63
N LEU A 42 4.48 2.72 9.61
CA LEU A 42 3.33 3.23 8.87
C LEU A 42 3.47 2.79 7.41
N LEU A 43 2.37 2.34 6.83
CA LEU A 43 2.26 2.04 5.41
C LEU A 43 1.59 3.23 4.73
N ASP A 44 2.31 3.91 3.86
CA ASP A 44 1.79 5.00 3.03
C ASP A 44 1.48 4.47 1.63
N LEU A 45 0.22 4.54 1.24
CA LEU A 45 -0.21 4.28 -0.14
C LEU A 45 -0.57 5.61 -0.77
N ARG A 46 0.28 6.13 -1.66
CA ARG A 46 0.08 7.43 -2.30
C ARG A 46 0.05 7.32 -3.81
N VAL A 47 -0.88 8.04 -4.43
CA VAL A 47 -0.95 8.19 -5.88
C VAL A 47 -0.02 9.31 -6.31
N TRP A 48 0.91 8.98 -7.18
CA TRP A 48 1.77 9.89 -7.94
C TRP A 48 1.14 10.10 -9.31
N TYR A 49 1.17 11.32 -9.82
CA TYR A 49 0.73 11.62 -11.18
C TYR A 49 1.90 12.19 -11.97
N GLU A 50 1.95 11.89 -13.26
CA GLU A 50 2.87 12.53 -14.19
C GLU A 50 2.22 13.81 -14.71
N ASP A 51 2.90 14.94 -14.49
CA ASP A 51 2.50 16.25 -15.02
C ASP A 51 2.86 16.35 -16.51
N ASP A 52 2.34 17.34 -17.23
CA ASP A 52 2.58 17.55 -18.68
C ASP A 52 4.08 17.70 -19.03
N ASN A 53 4.90 18.06 -18.02
CA ASN A 53 6.35 18.19 -18.11
C ASN A 53 7.12 16.87 -17.85
N GLY A 54 6.43 15.75 -17.64
CA GLY A 54 7.05 14.46 -17.30
C GLY A 54 7.52 14.34 -15.84
N GLU A 55 7.20 15.33 -15.00
CA GLU A 55 7.54 15.30 -13.58
C GLU A 55 6.51 14.51 -12.77
N LYS A 56 6.96 13.50 -12.02
CA LYS A 56 6.11 12.74 -11.12
C LYS A 56 5.86 13.53 -9.84
N LYS A 57 4.63 14.00 -9.63
CA LYS A 57 4.23 14.74 -8.43
C LYS A 57 3.35 13.89 -7.50
N PRO A 58 3.55 13.95 -6.18
CA PRO A 58 2.67 13.30 -5.24
C PRO A 58 1.31 14.01 -5.23
N THR A 59 0.22 13.27 -5.33
CA THR A 59 -1.12 13.83 -5.15
C THR A 59 -1.51 13.84 -3.67
N LYS A 60 -2.55 14.61 -3.33
CA LYS A 60 -3.25 14.49 -2.04
C LYS A 60 -4.04 13.19 -1.88
N LYS A 61 -4.16 12.36 -2.95
CA LYS A 61 -4.81 11.06 -2.88
C LYS A 61 -3.79 10.07 -2.34
N GLY A 62 -3.80 9.89 -1.04
CA GLY A 62 -3.04 8.85 -0.37
C GLY A 62 -3.69 8.47 0.94
N ILE A 63 -3.41 7.26 1.38
CA ILE A 63 -3.83 6.74 2.67
C ILE A 63 -2.60 6.26 3.42
N SER A 64 -2.37 6.84 4.59
CA SER A 64 -1.32 6.41 5.51
C SER A 64 -1.99 5.61 6.62
N ILE A 65 -1.67 4.32 6.73
CA ILE A 65 -2.21 3.43 7.76
C ILE A 65 -1.10 2.91 8.66
N SER A 66 -1.42 2.59 9.90
CA SER A 66 -0.48 1.87 10.76
C SER A 66 -0.36 0.42 10.35
N THR A 67 0.84 -0.15 10.47
CA THR A 67 1.08 -1.58 10.24
C THR A 67 0.20 -2.50 11.10
N THR A 68 -0.25 -2.02 12.27
CA THR A 68 -1.21 -2.72 13.13
C THR A 68 -2.56 -2.97 12.45
N LEU A 69 -3.00 -2.09 11.54
CA LEU A 69 -4.27 -2.19 10.80
C LEU A 69 -4.11 -2.98 9.49
N PHE A 70 -2.88 -3.36 9.12
CA PHE A 70 -2.62 -4.17 7.93
C PHE A 70 -3.41 -5.49 7.88
N PRO A 71 -3.55 -6.29 8.96
CA PRO A 71 -4.39 -7.49 8.93
C PRO A 71 -5.86 -7.18 8.62
N GLU A 72 -6.39 -6.06 9.11
CA GLU A 72 -7.76 -5.63 8.82
C GLU A 72 -7.91 -5.20 7.36
N LEU A 73 -6.91 -4.47 6.84
CA LEU A 73 -6.86 -4.10 5.42
C LEU A 73 -6.85 -5.35 4.53
N LYS A 74 -6.02 -6.34 4.85
CA LYS A 74 -5.95 -7.60 4.10
C LYS A 74 -7.30 -8.30 4.09
N ALA A 75 -7.95 -8.44 5.24
CA ALA A 75 -9.28 -9.04 5.34
C ALA A 75 -10.33 -8.26 4.54
N ALA A 76 -10.25 -6.93 4.51
CA ALA A 76 -11.13 -6.08 3.70
C ALA A 76 -10.87 -6.25 2.19
N LEU A 77 -9.60 -6.37 1.79
CA LEU A 77 -9.20 -6.62 0.40
C LEU A 77 -9.68 -8.00 -0.08
N GLU A 78 -9.55 -9.04 0.75
CA GLU A 78 -10.08 -10.38 0.42
C GLU A 78 -11.60 -10.36 0.21
N LYS A 79 -12.33 -9.62 1.06
CA LYS A 79 -13.77 -9.40 0.85
C LYS A 79 -14.06 -8.61 -0.42
N ALA A 80 -13.27 -7.58 -0.71
CA ALA A 80 -13.41 -6.80 -1.93
C ALA A 80 -13.14 -7.65 -3.17
N GLU A 81 -12.11 -8.49 -3.16
CA GLU A 81 -11.79 -9.44 -4.22
C GLU A 81 -12.95 -10.41 -4.46
N ALA A 82 -13.54 -10.97 -3.41
CA ALA A 82 -14.71 -11.84 -3.52
C ALA A 82 -15.90 -11.13 -4.20
N VAL A 83 -16.17 -9.86 -3.84
CA VAL A 83 -17.24 -9.06 -4.46
C VAL A 83 -16.90 -8.70 -5.91
N LEU A 84 -15.64 -8.36 -6.21
CA LEU A 84 -15.19 -8.03 -7.57
C LEU A 84 -15.26 -9.24 -8.49
N ARG A 85 -14.95 -10.43 -7.96
CA ARG A 85 -15.11 -11.71 -8.64
C ARG A 85 -16.57 -12.04 -8.89
N GLU A 86 -17.45 -11.83 -7.91
CA GLU A 86 -18.90 -12.00 -8.07
C GLU A 86 -19.47 -11.05 -9.14
N LYS A 87 -18.93 -9.83 -9.22
CA LYS A 87 -19.27 -8.85 -10.27
C LYS A 87 -18.59 -9.11 -11.62
N GLY A 88 -17.70 -10.11 -11.72
CA GLY A 88 -17.01 -10.47 -12.97
C GLY A 88 -16.06 -9.40 -13.49
N LEU A 89 -15.48 -8.55 -12.62
CA LEU A 89 -14.61 -7.43 -13.01
C LEU A 89 -13.12 -7.77 -13.02
N ILE A 90 -12.74 -9.00 -12.64
CA ILE A 90 -11.36 -9.48 -12.59
C ILE A 90 -11.33 -10.94 -13.06
N GLU A 91 -10.48 -11.24 -14.05
CA GLU A 91 -10.19 -12.60 -14.51
C GLU A 91 -8.88 -13.10 -13.87
N PRO A 92 -8.75 -14.42 -13.58
CA PRO A 92 -7.57 -15.01 -12.94
C PRO A 92 -6.30 -14.96 -13.79
#